data_AF-A0A349JZN5-F1
#
_entry.id   AF-A0A349JZN5-F1
#
_cell.length_a   1.000
_cell.length_b   1.000
_cell.length_c   1.000
_cell.angle_alpha   90.00
_cell.angle_beta   90.00
_cell.angle_gamma   90.00
#
_symmetry.space_group_name_H-M   'P 1'
#
loop_
_entity.id
_entity.type
_entity.pdbx_description
1 polymer ?
#
loop_
_entity_poly.entity_id
_entity_poly.type
_entity_poly.pdbx_seq_one_letter_code
_entity_poly.pdbx_strand_id
1 'polypeptide(L)'
;YKLIFADIVRREFFHGGELSPSRAIAHYSRRLNIIDRAIRAESARWGDSKRPGQPYTRGNEWLAERNRIVRGYLRRRTNTVFRQFQDRGWYPATDAPDFSPHGGNVTQDFALSITSPDGGTIYYTMDGNDPRENLTGTPLGTAYTGPVTLSSTGVLKARVRSNGGEWSALTEALFAVGTEEAGADNLVVSEVHYRPGSPSAEEITAGYNNRGDFEFIELLNVSPTPIDLSDAVFENGIDFNFRSDSEILALDPGERILIVKNAAAFEFRYGTGLPVAGVFQNGTDLSNGGENITLSNDTTGETIQDFAYSDTSPWTEAADGHGYSLTLACPAAGAHLTDPLNWRASREVGGTPGGEDRISLADWLSTHGLAAGQEESDLDRDGLSALLEYAVGGDPNDSSDGNVFLPAVASLEVDEQTDNYLVLQFPRLKGADDVRVTAEVSADLITWSDAGPVVDYQFSSGNLVEVLMVRAPIPAGSEAQFIRLRVESR
;
A
#
# COMPACT_ATOMS: atom_id res chain seq x y z
N TYR A 1 -27.66 0.84 24.54
CA TYR A 1 -28.10 0.80 23.13
C TYR A 1 -28.41 2.18 22.56
N LYS A 2 -29.24 3.04 23.20
CA LYS A 2 -29.57 4.37 22.65
C LYS A 2 -28.34 5.25 22.39
N LEU A 3 -27.40 5.31 23.33
CA LEU A 3 -26.20 6.13 23.15
C LEU A 3 -25.30 5.60 22.02
N ILE A 4 -25.10 4.28 21.94
CA ILE A 4 -24.39 3.64 20.81
C ILE A 4 -25.06 4.00 19.47
N PHE A 5 -26.39 3.97 19.41
CA PHE A 5 -27.12 4.41 18.22
C PHE A 5 -26.88 5.90 17.93
N ALA A 6 -26.86 6.75 18.95
CA ALA A 6 -26.57 8.17 18.79
C ALA A 6 -25.14 8.42 18.29
N ASP A 7 -24.16 7.63 18.73
CA ASP A 7 -22.77 7.69 18.26
C ASP A 7 -22.70 7.38 16.76
N ILE A 8 -23.40 6.33 16.31
CA ILE A 8 -23.53 6.01 14.87
C ILE A 8 -24.19 7.17 14.13
N VAL A 9 -25.30 7.72 14.65
CA VAL A 9 -25.94 8.88 14.02
C VAL A 9 -24.98 10.06 13.91
N ARG A 10 -24.19 10.34 14.96
CA ARG A 10 -23.20 11.43 14.96
C ARG A 10 -22.15 11.22 13.89
N ARG A 11 -21.56 10.02 13.80
CA ARG A 11 -20.57 9.67 12.77
C ARG A 11 -21.15 9.77 11.36
N GLU A 12 -22.35 9.25 11.13
CA GLU A 12 -22.90 9.14 9.77
C GLU A 12 -23.54 10.44 9.25
N PHE A 13 -24.10 11.31 10.12
CA PHE A 13 -24.89 12.47 9.69
C PHE A 13 -24.09 13.78 9.66
N PHE A 14 -22.97 13.86 10.37
CA PHE A 14 -22.18 15.07 10.57
C PHE A 14 -20.80 14.93 9.95
N HIS A 15 -20.08 16.06 9.83
CA HIS A 15 -18.66 16.11 9.50
C HIS A 15 -18.20 15.29 8.28
N GLY A 16 -19.07 15.16 7.28
CA GLY A 16 -18.75 14.42 6.05
C GLY A 16 -19.05 12.92 6.09
N GLY A 17 -19.76 12.43 7.12
CA GLY A 17 -20.26 11.05 7.19
C GLY A 17 -21.20 10.67 6.05
N GLU A 18 -21.42 9.37 5.84
CA GLU A 18 -22.04 8.85 4.61
C GLU A 18 -23.52 9.23 4.42
N LEU A 19 -24.20 9.57 5.50
CA LEU A 19 -25.58 10.07 5.50
C LEU A 19 -25.65 11.60 5.55
N SER A 20 -24.52 12.30 5.51
CA SER A 20 -24.47 13.74 5.27
C SER A 20 -25.05 14.10 3.90
N PRO A 21 -25.60 15.31 3.72
CA PRO A 21 -26.21 15.69 2.45
C PRO A 21 -25.26 15.60 1.25
N SER A 22 -23.99 15.95 1.42
CA SER A 22 -22.98 15.90 0.35
C SER A 22 -22.68 14.45 -0.07
N ARG A 23 -22.38 13.56 0.90
CA ARG A 23 -22.10 12.14 0.62
C ARG A 23 -23.31 11.40 0.05
N ALA A 24 -24.50 11.60 0.61
CA ALA A 24 -25.73 11.00 0.07
C ALA A 24 -26.01 11.43 -1.38
N ILE A 25 -25.74 12.69 -1.73
CA ILE A 25 -25.82 13.18 -3.10
C ILE A 25 -24.75 12.55 -3.99
N ALA A 26 -23.52 12.39 -3.50
CA ALA A 26 -22.44 11.75 -4.24
C ALA A 26 -22.76 10.29 -4.58
N HIS A 27 -23.24 9.50 -3.60
CA HIS A 27 -23.69 8.12 -3.80
C HIS A 27 -24.81 8.01 -4.84
N TYR A 28 -25.83 8.83 -4.69
CA TYR A 28 -26.95 8.87 -5.63
C TYR A 28 -26.46 9.23 -7.04
N SER A 29 -25.58 10.23 -7.17
CA SER A 29 -25.04 10.68 -8.45
C SER A 29 -24.18 9.60 -9.11
N ARG A 30 -23.35 8.88 -8.34
CA ARG A 30 -22.54 7.75 -8.83
C ARG A 30 -23.42 6.67 -9.46
N ARG A 31 -24.50 6.26 -8.77
CA ARG A 31 -25.45 5.28 -9.31
C ARG A 31 -26.18 5.77 -10.56
N LEU A 32 -26.53 7.05 -10.60
CA LEU A 32 -27.18 7.66 -11.77
C LEU A 32 -26.28 7.69 -13.00
N ASN A 33 -24.98 7.94 -12.81
CA ASN A 33 -24.03 7.96 -13.92
C ASN A 33 -23.92 6.59 -14.59
N ILE A 34 -23.95 5.51 -13.80
CA ILE A 34 -23.95 4.12 -14.32
C ILE A 34 -25.16 3.87 -15.23
N ILE A 35 -26.35 4.29 -14.83
CA ILE A 35 -27.60 3.98 -15.56
C ILE A 35 -28.00 5.03 -16.60
N ASP A 36 -27.33 6.19 -16.68
CA ASP A 36 -27.77 7.30 -17.53
C ASP A 36 -27.96 6.90 -19.00
N ARG A 37 -27.03 6.07 -19.52
CA ARG A 37 -27.11 5.56 -20.89
C ARG A 37 -28.28 4.59 -21.08
N ALA A 38 -28.53 3.71 -20.11
CA ALA A 38 -29.63 2.75 -20.14
C ALA A 38 -31.00 3.46 -20.12
N ILE A 39 -31.14 4.55 -19.36
CA ILE A 39 -32.39 5.33 -19.29
C ILE A 39 -32.79 5.91 -20.64
N ARG A 40 -31.83 6.24 -21.52
CA ARG A 40 -32.14 6.68 -22.89
C ARG A 40 -32.84 5.59 -23.69
N ALA A 41 -32.34 4.36 -23.61
CA ALA A 41 -32.95 3.21 -24.28
C ALA A 41 -34.33 2.87 -23.70
N GLU A 42 -34.47 2.88 -22.37
CA GLU A 42 -35.76 2.63 -21.72
C GLU A 42 -36.81 3.68 -22.07
N SER A 43 -36.44 4.96 -22.10
CA SER A 43 -37.32 6.06 -22.54
C SER A 43 -37.81 5.84 -23.97
N ALA A 44 -36.93 5.40 -24.88
CA ALA A 44 -37.28 5.16 -26.27
C ALA A 44 -38.20 3.95 -26.46
N ARG A 45 -38.01 2.90 -25.65
CA ARG A 45 -38.76 1.65 -25.77
C ARG A 45 -40.12 1.69 -25.10
N TRP A 46 -40.22 2.35 -23.95
CA TRP A 46 -41.40 2.26 -23.07
C TRP A 46 -41.97 3.61 -22.62
N GLY A 47 -41.38 4.73 -23.05
CA GLY A 47 -41.74 6.06 -22.56
C GLY A 47 -43.23 6.38 -22.73
N ASP A 48 -43.85 5.95 -23.82
CA ASP A 48 -45.27 6.17 -24.13
C ASP A 48 -46.20 5.05 -23.64
N SER A 49 -45.67 3.94 -23.12
CA SER A 49 -46.45 2.74 -22.74
C SER A 49 -47.58 3.02 -21.72
N LYS A 50 -47.42 4.05 -20.90
CA LYS A 50 -48.42 4.54 -19.93
C LYS A 50 -48.99 5.92 -20.27
N ARG A 51 -48.36 6.65 -21.20
CA ARG A 51 -48.77 8.00 -21.62
C ARG A 51 -48.67 8.14 -23.14
N PRO A 52 -49.59 7.54 -23.90
CA PRO A 52 -49.62 7.67 -25.35
C PRO A 52 -49.65 9.15 -25.75
N GLY A 53 -48.73 9.57 -26.63
CA GLY A 53 -48.59 10.96 -27.08
C GLY A 53 -47.85 11.92 -26.13
N GLN A 54 -47.48 11.48 -24.92
CA GLN A 54 -46.65 12.25 -23.97
C GLN A 54 -45.65 11.33 -23.25
N PRO A 55 -44.64 10.80 -23.97
CA PRO A 55 -43.72 9.80 -23.44
C PRO A 55 -42.90 10.35 -22.27
N TYR A 56 -42.61 9.50 -21.29
CA TYR A 56 -41.55 9.74 -20.32
C TYR A 56 -40.20 9.72 -21.03
N THR A 57 -39.43 10.79 -20.88
CA THR A 57 -38.14 10.95 -21.55
C THR A 57 -37.01 11.15 -20.55
N ARG A 58 -35.81 10.70 -20.95
CA ARG A 58 -34.57 11.04 -20.26
C ARG A 58 -34.40 12.56 -20.13
N GLY A 59 -34.68 13.30 -21.21
CA GLY A 59 -34.46 14.75 -21.30
C GLY A 59 -35.36 15.59 -20.38
N ASN A 60 -36.62 15.20 -20.22
CA ASN A 60 -37.58 15.97 -19.44
C ASN A 60 -37.81 15.34 -18.06
N GLU A 61 -38.55 14.25 -17.97
CA GLU A 61 -39.07 13.72 -16.71
C GLU A 61 -37.96 13.15 -15.82
N TRP A 62 -37.03 12.37 -16.40
CA TRP A 62 -35.94 11.78 -15.64
C TRP A 62 -34.98 12.83 -15.09
N LEU A 63 -34.51 13.76 -15.93
CA LEU A 63 -33.62 14.84 -15.49
C LEU A 63 -34.31 15.76 -14.48
N ALA A 64 -35.60 16.06 -14.66
CA ALA A 64 -36.38 16.85 -13.70
C ALA A 64 -36.45 16.14 -12.33
N GLU A 65 -36.78 14.84 -12.31
CA GLU A 65 -36.87 14.08 -11.06
C GLU A 65 -35.52 13.91 -10.38
N ARG A 66 -34.47 13.58 -11.15
CA ARG A 66 -33.08 13.59 -10.68
C ARG A 66 -32.74 14.90 -9.99
N ASN A 67 -32.99 16.02 -10.68
CA ASN A 67 -32.67 17.34 -10.15
C ASN A 67 -33.51 17.67 -8.91
N ARG A 68 -34.78 17.24 -8.84
CA ARG A 68 -35.63 17.38 -7.65
C ARG A 68 -35.05 16.63 -6.46
N ILE A 69 -34.57 15.41 -6.67
CA ILE A 69 -33.96 14.59 -5.62
C ILE A 69 -32.65 15.21 -5.13
N VAL A 70 -31.74 15.53 -6.04
CA VAL A 70 -30.40 16.08 -5.71
C VAL A 70 -30.48 17.47 -5.12
N ARG A 71 -31.27 18.38 -5.73
CA ARG A 71 -31.31 19.79 -5.31
C ARG A 71 -32.33 20.06 -4.21
N GLY A 72 -33.26 19.14 -3.95
CA GLY A 72 -34.34 19.31 -3.00
C GLY A 72 -34.34 18.24 -1.90
N TYR A 73 -34.73 17.01 -2.25
CA TYR A 73 -34.99 15.94 -1.28
C TYR A 73 -33.77 15.60 -0.42
N LEU A 74 -32.63 15.24 -1.05
CA LEU A 74 -31.44 14.79 -0.33
C LEU A 74 -30.79 15.90 0.51
N ARG A 75 -30.86 17.16 0.05
CA ARG A 75 -30.34 18.31 0.82
C ARG A 75 -31.03 18.50 2.17
N ARG A 76 -32.28 18.04 2.30
CA ARG A 76 -33.11 18.22 3.51
C ARG A 76 -33.26 16.92 4.31
N ARG A 77 -33.11 15.77 3.64
CA ARG A 77 -33.48 14.46 4.21
C ARG A 77 -32.71 14.13 5.48
N THR A 78 -31.39 14.36 5.51
CA THR A 78 -30.54 14.12 6.68
C THR A 78 -31.08 14.85 7.91
N ASN A 79 -31.34 16.16 7.80
CA ASN A 79 -31.88 16.96 8.90
C ASN A 79 -33.31 16.53 9.31
N THR A 80 -34.16 16.17 8.34
CA THR A 80 -35.49 15.62 8.66
C THR A 80 -35.41 14.33 9.48
N VAL A 81 -34.54 13.41 9.09
CA VAL A 81 -34.36 12.13 9.79
C VAL A 81 -33.71 12.34 11.16
N PHE A 82 -32.72 13.23 11.26
CA PHE A 82 -32.08 13.57 12.53
C PHE A 82 -33.09 14.09 13.57
N ARG A 83 -33.95 15.05 13.18
CA ARG A 83 -35.04 15.53 14.06
C ARG A 83 -35.99 14.43 14.49
N GLN A 84 -36.33 13.50 13.59
CA GLN A 84 -37.16 12.34 13.92
C GLN A 84 -36.54 11.41 14.96
N PHE A 85 -35.21 11.35 15.07
CA PHE A 85 -34.51 10.62 16.13
C PHE A 85 -34.52 11.40 17.44
N GLN A 86 -34.34 12.72 17.40
CA GLN A 86 -34.45 13.59 18.58
C GLN A 86 -35.87 13.54 19.17
N ASP A 87 -36.91 13.70 18.35
CA ASP A 87 -38.32 13.69 18.77
C ASP A 87 -38.74 12.35 19.42
N ARG A 88 -38.05 11.26 19.09
CA ARG A 88 -38.27 9.93 19.68
C ARG A 88 -37.41 9.65 20.91
N GLY A 89 -36.53 10.59 21.30
CA GLY A 89 -35.56 10.40 22.37
C GLY A 89 -34.57 9.26 22.09
N TRP A 90 -34.16 9.13 20.83
CA TRP A 90 -33.12 8.18 20.38
C TRP A 90 -31.75 8.85 20.24
N TYR A 91 -31.72 10.17 20.19
CA TYR A 91 -30.52 10.99 20.24
C TYR A 91 -30.57 11.89 21.49
N PRO A 92 -29.45 12.09 22.23
CA PRO A 92 -29.42 12.91 23.44
C PRO A 92 -29.88 14.35 23.21
N ALA A 93 -30.40 14.99 24.26
CA ALA A 93 -30.71 16.43 24.21
C ALA A 93 -29.45 17.29 24.33
N THR A 94 -28.42 16.78 25.01
CA THR A 94 -27.09 17.41 25.10
C THR A 94 -26.36 17.31 23.76
N ASP A 95 -26.01 18.44 23.15
CA ASP A 95 -25.24 18.48 21.91
C ASP A 95 -23.84 17.85 22.05
N ALA A 96 -23.39 17.20 20.97
CA ALA A 96 -22.05 16.63 20.87
C ALA A 96 -21.00 17.74 20.68
N PRO A 97 -19.76 17.58 21.18
CA PRO A 97 -18.73 18.59 20.99
C PRO A 97 -18.28 18.65 19.53
N ASP A 98 -17.74 19.79 19.11
CA ASP A 98 -17.13 19.98 17.78
C ASP A 98 -15.63 20.29 17.91
N PHE A 99 -14.86 19.82 16.93
CA PHE A 99 -13.42 20.08 16.80
C PHE A 99 -13.18 21.17 15.75
N SER A 100 -12.13 21.99 15.93
CA SER A 100 -11.72 22.99 14.94
C SER A 100 -10.21 22.93 14.66
N PRO A 101 -9.78 22.37 13.51
CA PRO A 101 -10.58 21.68 12.50
C PRO A 101 -11.10 20.32 12.98
N HIS A 102 -12.01 19.69 12.22
CA HIS A 102 -12.51 18.35 12.52
C HIS A 102 -11.67 17.29 11.79
N GLY A 103 -10.56 16.90 12.43
CA GLY A 103 -9.59 15.95 11.88
C GLY A 103 -8.76 16.52 10.73
N GLY A 104 -8.05 15.62 10.07
CA GLY A 104 -7.15 15.93 8.96
C GLY A 104 -5.79 16.44 9.41
N ASN A 105 -5.05 17.03 8.48
CA ASN A 105 -3.66 17.42 8.71
C ASN A 105 -3.58 18.69 9.54
N VAL A 106 -2.72 18.64 10.54
CA VAL A 106 -2.39 19.78 11.39
C VAL A 106 -0.89 19.83 11.58
N THR A 107 -0.36 21.02 11.87
CA THR A 107 1.07 21.19 12.13
C THR A 107 1.49 20.47 13.40
N GLN A 108 2.79 20.21 13.56
CA GLN A 108 3.35 19.77 14.83
C GLN A 108 2.90 20.67 15.98
N ASP A 109 2.55 20.06 17.12
CA ASP A 109 2.09 20.71 18.34
C ASP A 109 0.84 21.60 18.16
N PHE A 110 -0.02 21.24 17.22
CA PHE A 110 -1.24 21.99 16.94
C PHE A 110 -2.15 22.09 18.16
N ALA A 111 -2.60 23.30 18.48
CA ALA A 111 -3.49 23.58 19.61
C ALA A 111 -4.95 23.40 19.19
N LEU A 112 -5.47 22.17 19.31
CA LEU A 112 -6.84 21.83 18.96
C LEU A 112 -7.86 22.50 19.90
N SER A 113 -8.81 23.20 19.31
CA SER A 113 -9.96 23.73 20.04
C SER A 113 -11.15 22.78 19.97
N ILE A 114 -11.77 22.53 21.12
CA ILE A 114 -13.02 21.75 21.25
C ILE A 114 -14.11 22.67 21.80
N THR A 115 -15.28 22.68 21.17
CA THR A 115 -16.42 23.50 21.59
C THR A 115 -17.63 22.64 21.96
N SER A 116 -18.46 23.15 22.87
CA SER A 116 -19.76 22.56 23.22
C SER A 116 -20.85 23.62 23.04
N PRO A 117 -21.78 23.45 22.08
CA PRO A 117 -22.84 24.43 21.84
C PRO A 117 -23.72 24.73 23.07
N ASP A 118 -24.07 23.68 23.83
CA ASP A 118 -25.01 23.76 24.97
C ASP A 118 -24.31 23.91 26.34
N GLY A 119 -22.98 24.01 26.36
CA GLY A 119 -22.18 24.03 27.59
C GLY A 119 -21.97 22.65 28.21
N GLY A 120 -21.67 22.57 29.51
CA GLY A 120 -21.28 21.32 30.20
C GLY A 120 -19.77 21.05 30.19
N THR A 121 -19.37 19.92 30.77
CA THR A 121 -17.95 19.52 30.81
C THR A 121 -17.64 18.61 29.64
N ILE A 122 -16.69 19.02 28.80
CA ILE A 122 -16.17 18.18 27.71
C ILE A 122 -15.12 17.24 28.29
N TYR A 123 -15.22 15.96 27.97
CA TYR A 123 -14.21 14.94 28.25
C TYR A 123 -13.66 14.40 26.93
N TYR A 124 -12.35 14.27 26.84
CA TYR A 124 -11.68 13.78 25.64
C TYR A 124 -10.58 12.75 25.95
N THR A 125 -10.20 12.02 24.92
CA THR A 125 -9.15 11.00 24.88
C THR A 125 -8.42 11.11 23.55
N MET A 126 -7.10 10.83 23.54
CA MET A 126 -6.25 10.89 22.35
C MET A 126 -5.71 9.52 21.95
N ASP A 127 -6.06 8.49 22.72
CA ASP A 127 -5.64 7.09 22.56
C ASP A 127 -6.70 6.26 21.81
N GLY A 128 -7.69 6.91 21.20
CA GLY A 128 -8.80 6.24 20.52
C GLY A 128 -9.83 5.56 21.44
N ASN A 129 -9.71 5.64 22.77
CA ASN A 129 -10.71 5.11 23.70
C ASN A 129 -11.91 6.05 23.85
N ASP A 130 -13.08 5.54 24.25
CA ASP A 130 -14.22 6.40 24.58
C ASP A 130 -13.95 7.14 25.91
N PRO A 131 -14.14 8.48 26.00
CA PRO A 131 -13.96 9.23 27.25
C PRO A 131 -15.00 8.90 28.33
N ARG A 132 -15.99 8.05 28.05
CA ARG A 132 -17.03 7.57 28.97
C ARG A 132 -16.96 6.05 29.15
N GLU A 133 -17.02 5.59 30.39
CA GLU A 133 -17.17 4.15 30.67
C GLU A 133 -18.55 3.62 30.23
N ASN A 134 -18.57 2.54 29.44
CA ASN A 134 -19.76 2.05 28.72
C ASN A 134 -20.97 1.78 29.64
N LEU A 135 -20.73 1.27 30.86
CA LEU A 135 -21.79 0.86 31.80
C LEU A 135 -22.13 1.90 32.86
N THR A 136 -21.14 2.44 33.57
CA THR A 136 -21.39 3.35 34.69
C THR A 136 -21.61 4.80 34.23
N GLY A 137 -21.13 5.13 33.03
CA GLY A 137 -21.08 6.51 32.55
C GLY A 137 -20.10 7.39 33.34
N THR A 138 -19.16 6.79 34.07
CA THR A 138 -18.07 7.50 34.73
C THR A 138 -17.15 8.10 33.66
N PRO A 139 -16.72 9.37 33.81
CA PRO A 139 -15.73 9.94 32.93
C PRO A 139 -14.39 9.21 33.06
N LEU A 140 -13.86 8.73 31.94
CA LEU A 140 -12.52 8.16 31.81
C LEU A 140 -11.55 9.14 31.12
N GLY A 141 -12.08 10.05 30.30
CA GLY A 141 -11.29 11.05 29.58
C GLY A 141 -10.86 12.24 30.43
N THR A 142 -9.97 13.05 29.87
CA THR A 142 -9.51 14.31 30.45
C THR A 142 -10.54 15.40 30.27
N ALA A 143 -10.82 16.17 31.32
CA ALA A 143 -11.70 17.33 31.21
C ALA A 143 -11.01 18.44 30.40
N TYR A 144 -11.70 18.97 29.39
CA TYR A 144 -11.19 20.05 28.55
C TYR A 144 -11.22 21.38 29.31
N THR A 145 -10.06 21.98 29.54
CA THR A 145 -9.91 23.28 30.22
C THR A 145 -9.30 24.36 29.32
N GLY A 146 -8.92 24.00 28.11
CA GLY A 146 -8.24 24.85 27.12
C GLY A 146 -7.75 24.00 25.95
N PRO A 147 -7.19 24.62 24.90
CA PRO A 147 -6.74 23.91 23.71
C PRO A 147 -5.85 22.69 24.01
N VAL A 148 -6.07 21.60 23.28
CA VAL A 148 -5.31 20.36 23.41
C VAL A 148 -4.16 20.38 22.42
N THR A 149 -2.92 20.29 22.89
CA THR A 149 -1.75 20.18 22.02
C THR A 149 -1.68 18.78 21.43
N LEU A 150 -1.71 18.69 20.09
CA LEU A 150 -1.54 17.47 19.33
C LEU A 150 -0.08 17.37 18.87
N SER A 151 0.69 16.46 19.47
CA SER A 151 2.11 16.25 19.18
C SER A 151 2.40 15.00 18.36
N SER A 152 1.41 14.16 18.12
CA SER A 152 1.50 12.93 17.34
C SER A 152 0.16 12.63 16.67
N THR A 153 0.21 11.93 15.54
CA THR A 153 -0.97 11.45 14.84
C THR A 153 -1.81 10.54 15.76
N GLY A 154 -3.14 10.64 15.65
CA GLY A 154 -4.02 9.78 16.43
C GLY A 154 -5.50 10.13 16.34
N VAL A 155 -6.34 9.22 16.81
CA VAL A 155 -7.80 9.40 16.87
C VAL A 155 -8.16 10.07 18.18
N LEU A 156 -8.71 11.28 18.09
CA LEU A 156 -9.25 12.00 19.23
C LEU A 156 -10.75 11.75 19.35
N LYS A 157 -11.18 11.39 20.56
CA LYS A 157 -12.58 11.12 20.90
C LYS A 157 -13.03 12.07 21.99
N ALA A 158 -14.23 12.63 21.86
CA ALA A 158 -14.78 13.57 22.83
C ALA A 158 -16.29 13.44 23.03
N ARG A 159 -16.74 13.69 24.26
CA ARG A 159 -18.14 13.79 24.65
C ARG A 159 -18.36 14.98 25.57
N VAL A 160 -19.58 15.50 25.60
CA VAL A 160 -20.04 16.48 26.58
C VAL A 160 -20.85 15.75 27.65
N ARG A 161 -20.62 16.11 28.91
CA ARG A 161 -21.48 15.77 30.03
C ARG A 161 -22.18 17.03 30.54
N SER A 162 -23.51 17.06 30.43
CA SER A 162 -24.30 18.19 30.92
C SER A 162 -24.28 18.26 32.45
N ASN A 163 -24.68 19.41 33.01
CA ASN A 163 -24.81 19.59 34.47
C ASN A 163 -25.83 18.62 35.09
N GLY A 164 -26.80 18.12 34.31
CA GLY A 164 -27.76 17.10 34.72
C GLY A 164 -27.22 15.67 34.62
N GLY A 165 -25.99 15.48 34.15
CA GLY A 165 -25.32 14.19 34.01
C GLY A 165 -25.62 13.42 32.72
N GLU A 166 -26.40 14.00 31.78
CA GLU A 166 -26.62 13.41 30.46
C GLU A 166 -25.34 13.51 29.61
N TRP A 167 -25.04 12.44 28.88
CA TRP A 167 -23.93 12.38 27.92
C TRP A 167 -24.42 12.64 26.51
N SER A 168 -23.68 13.43 25.75
CA SER A 168 -23.89 13.57 24.31
C SER A 168 -23.36 12.37 23.52
N ALA A 169 -23.69 12.34 22.22
CA ALA A 169 -23.09 11.40 21.28
C ALA A 169 -21.57 11.63 21.14
N LEU A 170 -20.84 10.59 20.72
CA LEU A 170 -19.40 10.62 20.52
C LEU A 170 -19.05 11.44 19.27
N THR A 171 -18.16 12.41 19.43
CA THR A 171 -17.44 13.01 18.30
C THR A 171 -16.05 12.38 18.25
N GLU A 172 -15.65 11.90 17.07
CA GLU A 172 -14.34 11.31 16.82
C GLU A 172 -13.74 11.85 15.53
N ALA A 173 -12.42 12.01 15.48
CA ALA A 173 -11.70 12.37 14.27
C ALA A 173 -10.23 11.93 14.35
N LEU A 174 -9.67 11.51 13.22
CA LEU A 174 -8.23 11.30 13.07
C LEU A 174 -7.55 12.65 12.80
N PHE A 175 -6.48 12.93 13.55
CA PHE A 175 -5.59 14.04 13.28
C PHE A 175 -4.25 13.50 12.82
N ALA A 176 -3.82 13.91 11.63
CA ALA A 176 -2.49 13.66 11.11
C ALA A 176 -1.60 14.85 11.50
N VAL A 177 -0.61 14.63 12.36
CA VAL A 177 0.19 15.71 12.96
C VAL A 177 1.55 15.77 12.33
N GLY A 178 1.92 16.95 11.81
CA GLY A 178 3.25 17.18 11.23
C GLY A 178 3.52 16.36 9.97
N THR A 179 2.47 15.97 9.25
CA THR A 179 2.60 15.16 8.04
C THR A 179 3.01 15.96 6.82
N GLU A 180 3.76 15.31 5.94
CA GLU A 180 3.97 15.73 4.56
C GLU A 180 2.99 15.00 3.63
N GLU A 181 2.69 15.59 2.48
CA GLU A 181 1.83 14.95 1.48
C GLU A 181 2.54 13.77 0.81
N ALA A 182 1.82 12.69 0.54
CA ALA A 182 2.37 11.54 -0.18
C ALA A 182 2.82 11.94 -1.60
N GLY A 183 4.03 11.56 -1.97
CA GLY A 183 4.67 11.93 -3.23
C GLY A 183 5.77 10.94 -3.62
N ALA A 184 6.28 11.08 -4.86
CA ALA A 184 7.26 10.16 -5.44
C ALA A 184 8.58 10.06 -4.66
N ASP A 185 8.91 11.09 -3.88
CA ASP A 185 10.15 11.17 -3.10
C ASP A 185 10.02 10.61 -1.67
N ASN A 186 8.81 10.24 -1.22
CA ASN A 186 8.59 9.83 0.18
C ASN A 186 7.76 8.55 0.36
N LEU A 187 6.92 8.17 -0.62
CA LEU A 187 6.10 6.96 -0.55
C LEU A 187 6.42 6.04 -1.73
N VAL A 188 6.82 4.79 -1.44
CA VAL A 188 7.23 3.82 -2.45
C VAL A 188 6.42 2.53 -2.37
N VAL A 189 6.16 1.89 -3.51
CA VAL A 189 5.70 0.49 -3.54
C VAL A 189 6.90 -0.40 -3.26
N SER A 190 6.91 -1.06 -2.09
CA SER A 190 8.04 -1.88 -1.63
C SER A 190 7.90 -3.36 -2.00
N GLU A 191 6.68 -3.86 -2.13
CA GLU A 191 6.42 -5.27 -2.39
C GLU A 191 5.11 -5.48 -3.16
N VAL A 192 5.12 -6.39 -4.13
CA VAL A 192 3.94 -6.78 -4.93
C VAL A 192 3.87 -8.31 -4.97
N HIS A 193 2.78 -8.89 -4.47
CA HIS A 193 2.56 -10.33 -4.52
C HIS A 193 1.43 -10.67 -5.50
N TYR A 194 1.72 -10.50 -6.79
CA TYR A 194 0.73 -10.60 -7.88
C TYR A 194 0.28 -12.03 -8.21
N ARG A 195 1.08 -13.04 -7.85
CA ARG A 195 0.74 -14.45 -8.07
C ARG A 195 1.18 -15.31 -6.89
N PRO A 196 0.41 -15.33 -5.80
CA PRO A 196 0.76 -16.08 -4.60
C PRO A 196 0.87 -17.59 -4.82
N GLY A 197 1.51 -18.26 -3.87
CA GLY A 197 1.57 -19.72 -3.83
C GLY A 197 0.18 -20.35 -3.75
N SER A 198 0.07 -21.60 -4.23
CA SER A 198 -1.19 -22.35 -4.19
C SER A 198 -1.73 -22.46 -2.75
N PRO A 199 -3.06 -22.44 -2.55
CA PRO A 199 -3.63 -22.58 -1.23
C PRO A 199 -3.27 -23.90 -0.55
N SER A 200 -3.04 -23.86 0.77
CA SER A 200 -2.83 -25.04 1.62
C SER A 200 -4.12 -25.84 1.77
N ALA A 201 -4.02 -27.08 2.29
CA ALA A 201 -5.19 -27.90 2.55
C ALA A 201 -6.13 -27.27 3.61
N GLU A 202 -5.54 -26.60 4.59
CA GLU A 202 -6.23 -25.87 5.64
C GLU A 202 -6.97 -24.65 5.09
N GLU A 203 -6.33 -23.87 4.21
CA GLU A 203 -6.93 -22.72 3.53
C GLU A 203 -8.11 -23.14 2.64
N ILE A 204 -7.95 -24.21 1.86
CA ILE A 204 -9.02 -24.77 1.03
C ILE A 204 -10.21 -25.20 1.90
N THR A 205 -9.94 -25.83 3.05
CA THR A 205 -10.97 -26.25 4.00
C THR A 205 -11.71 -25.06 4.61
N ALA A 206 -11.01 -23.94 4.84
CA ALA A 206 -11.58 -22.69 5.30
C ALA A 206 -12.37 -21.92 4.22
N GLY A 207 -12.30 -22.37 2.95
CA GLY A 207 -13.01 -21.78 1.82
C GLY A 207 -12.17 -20.84 0.95
N TYR A 208 -10.86 -20.72 1.22
CA TYR A 208 -9.92 -19.91 0.45
C TYR A 208 -9.22 -20.79 -0.58
N ASN A 209 -9.90 -21.04 -1.69
CA ASN A 209 -9.47 -21.99 -2.72
C ASN A 209 -8.82 -21.33 -3.95
N ASN A 210 -8.71 -19.99 -3.96
CA ASN A 210 -8.06 -19.24 -5.02
C ASN A 210 -6.75 -18.65 -4.50
N ARG A 211 -5.63 -18.89 -5.19
CA ARG A 211 -4.34 -18.25 -4.83
C ARG A 211 -4.41 -16.72 -4.88
N GLY A 212 -5.27 -16.16 -5.73
CA GLY A 212 -5.44 -14.71 -5.83
C GLY A 212 -6.02 -14.08 -4.58
N ASP A 213 -6.67 -14.87 -3.70
CA ASP A 213 -7.19 -14.36 -2.41
C ASP A 213 -6.07 -13.82 -1.50
N PHE A 214 -4.81 -14.18 -1.76
CA PHE A 214 -3.64 -13.80 -0.96
C PHE A 214 -2.77 -12.72 -1.65
N GLU A 215 -3.24 -12.12 -2.74
CA GLU A 215 -2.55 -11.00 -3.41
C GLU A 215 -2.48 -9.77 -2.49
N PHE A 216 -1.36 -9.04 -2.56
CA PHE A 216 -1.21 -7.76 -1.88
C PHE A 216 -0.23 -6.83 -2.59
N ILE A 217 -0.40 -5.52 -2.32
CA ILE A 217 0.59 -4.47 -2.57
C ILE A 217 0.99 -3.87 -1.22
N GLU A 218 2.28 -3.64 -1.02
CA GLU A 218 2.83 -2.96 0.15
C GLU A 218 3.36 -1.56 -0.23
N LEU A 219 3.05 -0.56 0.61
CA LEU A 219 3.65 0.76 0.54
C LEU A 219 4.55 1.00 1.75
N LEU A 220 5.64 1.73 1.55
CA LEU A 220 6.61 2.11 2.58
C LEU A 220 6.85 3.62 2.56
N ASN A 221 6.81 4.23 3.74
CA ASN A 221 7.33 5.58 3.95
C ASN A 221 8.87 5.54 4.04
N VAL A 222 9.55 6.11 3.05
CA VAL A 222 11.02 6.18 3.00
C VAL A 222 11.59 7.51 3.52
N SER A 223 10.75 8.45 3.93
CA SER A 223 11.17 9.74 4.47
C SER A 223 11.33 9.71 6.00
N PRO A 224 12.02 10.70 6.60
CA PRO A 224 12.12 10.85 8.06
C PRO A 224 10.90 11.56 8.67
N THR A 225 9.85 11.81 7.88
CA THR A 225 8.65 12.57 8.25
C THR A 225 7.40 11.69 8.11
N PRO A 226 6.40 11.79 9.00
CA PRO A 226 5.12 11.15 8.78
C PRO A 226 4.49 11.64 7.45
N ILE A 227 3.85 10.74 6.72
CA ILE A 227 3.17 11.05 5.45
C ILE A 227 1.66 10.97 5.64
N ASP A 228 0.91 11.89 5.04
CA ASP A 228 -0.54 11.81 4.89
C ASP A 228 -0.90 11.08 3.58
N LEU A 229 -1.68 10.02 3.73
CA LEU A 229 -2.15 9.17 2.64
C LEU A 229 -3.57 9.54 2.19
N SER A 230 -4.23 10.50 2.83
CA SER A 230 -5.65 10.81 2.61
C SER A 230 -6.02 11.11 1.16
N ASP A 231 -5.08 11.56 0.34
CA ASP A 231 -5.30 11.84 -1.08
C ASP A 231 -4.61 10.86 -2.02
N ALA A 232 -3.97 9.80 -1.50
CA ALA A 232 -3.43 8.73 -2.33
C ALA A 232 -4.56 7.85 -2.93
N VAL A 233 -4.48 7.61 -4.23
CA VAL A 233 -5.43 6.77 -4.98
C VAL A 233 -4.71 5.93 -6.03
N PHE A 234 -5.02 4.63 -6.08
CA PHE A 234 -4.60 3.79 -7.20
C PHE A 234 -5.52 4.01 -8.40
N GLU A 235 -4.92 4.38 -9.54
CA GLU A 235 -5.63 4.61 -10.80
C GLU A 235 -5.52 3.43 -11.78
N ASN A 236 -4.48 2.61 -11.65
CA ASN A 236 -4.25 1.40 -12.44
C ASN A 236 -3.72 0.27 -11.55
N GLY A 237 -3.97 -0.97 -11.97
CA GLY A 237 -3.69 -2.18 -11.20
C GLY A 237 -4.89 -2.55 -10.33
N ILE A 238 -4.95 -1.93 -9.15
CA ILE A 238 -6.06 -2.11 -8.20
C ILE A 238 -6.91 -0.85 -8.10
N ASP A 239 -8.17 -1.00 -7.71
CA ASP A 239 -8.99 0.12 -7.29
C ASP A 239 -8.85 0.29 -5.77
N PHE A 240 -8.26 1.39 -5.30
CA PHE A 240 -8.18 1.71 -3.88
C PHE A 240 -7.98 3.21 -3.67
N ASN A 241 -8.84 3.86 -2.88
CA ASN A 241 -8.71 5.25 -2.48
C ASN A 241 -8.62 5.34 -0.96
N PHE A 242 -7.47 5.81 -0.45
CA PHE A 242 -7.20 5.84 0.99
C PHE A 242 -8.28 6.61 1.77
N ARG A 243 -8.78 7.72 1.22
CA ARG A 243 -9.82 8.54 1.87
C ARG A 243 -11.11 7.79 2.16
N SER A 244 -11.51 6.85 1.32
CA SER A 244 -12.78 6.14 1.45
C SER A 244 -12.63 4.69 1.88
N ASP A 245 -11.48 4.09 1.64
CA ASP A 245 -11.29 2.65 1.72
C ASP A 245 -10.29 2.24 2.81
N SER A 246 -9.63 3.20 3.47
CA SER A 246 -8.65 2.98 4.54
C SER A 246 -9.04 3.64 5.87
N GLU A 247 -8.75 2.95 6.97
CA GLU A 247 -8.73 3.55 8.32
C GLU A 247 -7.34 4.12 8.69
N ILE A 248 -6.30 3.72 7.94
CA ILE A 248 -4.92 4.22 8.08
C ILE A 248 -4.73 5.34 7.05
N LEU A 249 -4.70 6.58 7.52
CA LEU A 249 -4.54 7.77 6.66
C LEU A 249 -3.20 8.48 6.84
N ALA A 250 -2.33 7.97 7.72
CA ALA A 250 -0.98 8.48 7.88
C ALA A 250 -0.02 7.32 8.11
N LEU A 251 1.24 7.52 7.73
CA LEU A 251 2.29 6.51 7.79
C LEU A 251 3.55 7.13 8.39
N ASP A 252 4.00 6.64 9.55
CA ASP A 252 5.19 7.17 10.21
C ASP A 252 6.48 6.75 9.45
N PRO A 253 7.64 7.40 9.72
CA PRO A 253 8.90 7.08 9.07
C PRO A 253 9.27 5.60 9.15
N GLY A 254 9.53 4.98 8.00
CA GLY A 254 9.89 3.56 7.90
C GLY A 254 8.71 2.59 8.11
N GLU A 255 7.50 3.07 8.38
CA GLU A 255 6.32 2.20 8.48
C GLU A 255 5.87 1.70 7.11
N ARG A 256 5.26 0.51 7.14
CA ARG A 256 4.72 -0.20 5.98
C ARG A 256 3.23 -0.41 6.17
N ILE A 257 2.51 -0.40 5.06
CA ILE A 257 1.07 -0.74 5.02
C ILE A 257 0.76 -1.65 3.86
N LEU A 258 -0.26 -2.48 4.05
CA LEU A 258 -0.69 -3.50 3.11
C LEU A 258 -2.07 -3.18 2.56
N ILE A 259 -2.23 -3.27 1.25
CA ILE A 259 -3.53 -3.34 0.58
C ILE A 259 -3.66 -4.76 0.04
N VAL A 260 -4.72 -5.47 0.43
CA VAL A 260 -4.84 -6.92 0.20
C VAL A 260 -6.08 -7.27 -0.63
N LYS A 261 -6.07 -8.38 -1.37
CA LYS A 261 -7.25 -8.80 -2.14
C LYS A 261 -8.41 -9.23 -1.25
N ASN A 262 -8.12 -10.03 -0.23
CA ASN A 262 -9.12 -10.58 0.68
C ASN A 262 -8.56 -10.64 2.10
N ALA A 263 -8.99 -9.71 2.96
CA ALA A 263 -8.46 -9.58 4.32
C ALA A 263 -8.59 -10.88 5.14
N ALA A 264 -9.70 -11.60 5.03
CA ALA A 264 -9.91 -12.82 5.82
C ALA A 264 -9.03 -14.00 5.36
N ALA A 265 -8.79 -14.12 4.06
CA ALA A 265 -7.84 -15.11 3.53
C ALA A 265 -6.39 -14.73 3.86
N PHE A 266 -6.06 -13.45 3.67
CA PHE A 266 -4.76 -12.91 4.00
C PHE A 266 -4.39 -13.13 5.48
N GLU A 267 -5.27 -12.75 6.41
CA GLU A 267 -5.05 -12.98 7.85
C GLU A 267 -4.98 -14.47 8.21
N PHE A 268 -5.66 -15.35 7.47
CA PHE A 268 -5.55 -16.78 7.68
C PHE A 268 -4.15 -17.31 7.34
N ARG A 269 -3.54 -16.79 6.27
CA ARG A 269 -2.20 -17.18 5.81
C ARG A 269 -1.09 -16.54 6.62
N TYR A 270 -1.18 -15.22 6.84
CA TYR A 270 -0.11 -14.40 7.38
C TYR A 270 -0.26 -14.10 8.89
N GLY A 271 -1.42 -14.41 9.46
CA GLY A 271 -1.77 -14.05 10.83
C GLY A 271 -2.46 -12.68 10.93
N THR A 272 -3.00 -12.40 12.12
CA THR A 272 -3.70 -11.14 12.43
C THR A 272 -2.76 -10.08 12.98
N GLY A 273 -3.09 -8.80 12.79
CA GLY A 273 -2.37 -7.67 13.40
C GLY A 273 -1.29 -7.04 12.51
N LEU A 274 -1.18 -7.48 11.26
CA LEU A 274 -0.41 -6.79 10.22
C LEU A 274 -1.10 -5.46 9.83
N PRO A 275 -0.34 -4.47 9.34
CA PRO A 275 -0.85 -3.12 9.03
C PRO A 275 -1.66 -3.09 7.72
N VAL A 276 -2.80 -3.77 7.70
CA VAL A 276 -3.71 -3.80 6.54
C VAL A 276 -4.50 -2.49 6.48
N ALA A 277 -4.19 -1.66 5.50
CA ALA A 277 -4.91 -0.41 5.22
C ALA A 277 -6.33 -0.68 4.69
N GLY A 278 -6.50 -1.73 3.88
CA GLY A 278 -7.82 -2.13 3.39
C GLY A 278 -7.75 -3.19 2.30
N VAL A 279 -8.87 -3.39 1.62
CA VAL A 279 -9.01 -4.40 0.54
C VAL A 279 -9.15 -3.76 -0.83
N PHE A 280 -8.69 -4.46 -1.88
CA PHE A 280 -8.93 -4.06 -3.27
C PHE A 280 -10.44 -3.86 -3.53
N GLN A 281 -10.79 -2.76 -4.20
CA GLN A 281 -12.18 -2.40 -4.47
C GLN A 281 -12.64 -2.84 -5.86
N ASN A 282 -13.95 -2.77 -6.08
CA ASN A 282 -14.62 -3.05 -7.36
C ASN A 282 -14.30 -4.41 -8.00
N GLY A 283 -13.77 -5.35 -7.21
CA GLY A 283 -13.40 -6.69 -7.67
C GLY A 283 -12.05 -6.78 -8.39
N THR A 284 -11.26 -5.70 -8.45
CA THR A 284 -9.93 -5.65 -9.06
C THR A 284 -8.93 -6.61 -8.40
N ASP A 285 -8.08 -7.24 -9.21
CA ASP A 285 -7.01 -8.20 -8.89
C ASP A 285 -5.72 -7.78 -9.59
N LEU A 286 -4.60 -8.35 -9.14
CA LEU A 286 -3.31 -8.17 -9.81
C LEU A 286 -3.19 -9.13 -11.01
N SER A 287 -2.69 -8.62 -12.13
CA SER A 287 -2.47 -9.41 -13.34
C SER A 287 -1.30 -10.38 -13.18
N ASN A 288 -1.60 -11.67 -13.30
CA ASN A 288 -0.58 -12.72 -13.32
C ASN A 288 0.47 -12.59 -14.43
N GLY A 289 0.17 -11.85 -15.52
CA GLY A 289 1.07 -11.67 -16.66
C GLY A 289 1.77 -10.31 -16.69
N GLY A 290 1.73 -9.57 -15.58
CA GLY A 290 2.16 -8.18 -15.53
C GLY A 290 1.06 -7.18 -15.88
N GLU A 291 1.23 -5.96 -15.40
CA GLU A 291 0.40 -4.79 -15.68
C GLU A 291 1.11 -3.50 -15.23
N ASN A 292 0.47 -2.36 -15.47
CA ASN A 292 0.90 -1.07 -14.95
C ASN A 292 0.22 -0.75 -13.62
N ILE A 293 1.00 -0.37 -12.60
CA ILE A 293 0.53 0.14 -11.32
C ILE A 293 0.73 1.65 -11.31
N THR A 294 -0.35 2.39 -11.06
CA THR A 294 -0.31 3.85 -10.94
C THR A 294 -0.94 4.27 -9.62
N LEU A 295 -0.16 4.95 -8.78
CA LEU A 295 -0.59 5.63 -7.57
C LEU A 295 -0.44 7.13 -7.79
N SER A 296 -1.51 7.89 -7.58
CA SER A 296 -1.54 9.34 -7.76
C SER A 296 -2.15 10.04 -6.54
N ASN A 297 -2.01 11.35 -6.53
CA ASN A 297 -2.74 12.22 -5.62
C ASN A 297 -4.07 12.63 -6.26
N ASP A 298 -5.20 12.26 -5.65
CA ASP A 298 -6.57 12.51 -6.15
C ASP A 298 -6.91 14.01 -6.21
N THR A 299 -6.29 14.84 -5.37
CA THR A 299 -6.54 16.29 -5.30
C THR A 299 -5.73 17.05 -6.35
N THR A 300 -4.43 16.78 -6.46
CA THR A 300 -3.51 17.51 -7.35
C THR A 300 -3.38 16.88 -8.73
N GLY A 301 -3.63 15.57 -8.85
CA GLY A 301 -3.36 14.75 -10.03
C GLY A 301 -1.88 14.42 -10.23
N GLU A 302 -1.01 14.71 -9.25
CA GLU A 302 0.41 14.37 -9.34
C GLU A 302 0.63 12.87 -9.16
N THR A 303 1.50 12.30 -9.99
CA THR A 303 1.90 10.89 -9.90
C THR A 303 2.81 10.68 -8.70
N ILE A 304 2.45 9.74 -7.83
CA ILE A 304 3.26 9.27 -6.71
C ILE A 304 4.15 8.12 -7.19
N GLN A 305 3.55 7.10 -7.82
CA GLN A 305 4.27 5.98 -8.44
C GLN A 305 3.61 5.59 -9.76
N ASP A 306 4.41 5.28 -10.78
CA ASP A 306 3.92 4.76 -12.06
C ASP A 306 4.96 3.81 -12.67
N PHE A 307 4.67 2.51 -12.65
CA PHE A 307 5.57 1.48 -13.17
C PHE A 307 4.79 0.24 -13.61
N ALA A 308 5.37 -0.51 -14.54
CA ALA A 308 4.86 -1.82 -14.92
C ALA A 308 5.73 -2.93 -14.36
N TYR A 309 5.13 -4.05 -13.98
CA TYR A 309 5.83 -5.31 -13.69
C TYR A 309 5.50 -6.37 -14.75
N SER A 310 6.30 -7.43 -14.84
CA SER A 310 6.11 -8.58 -15.74
C SER A 310 6.36 -9.89 -15.02
N ASP A 311 5.83 -10.98 -15.56
CA ASP A 311 6.09 -12.37 -15.13
C ASP A 311 7.26 -13.03 -15.88
N THR A 312 7.91 -12.29 -16.78
CA THR A 312 9.01 -12.77 -17.61
C THR A 312 10.29 -11.96 -17.39
N SER A 313 11.44 -12.60 -17.65
CA SER A 313 12.75 -11.93 -17.72
C SER A 313 12.68 -10.59 -18.49
N PRO A 314 13.33 -9.52 -18.00
CA PRO A 314 14.29 -9.47 -16.89
C PRO A 314 13.69 -9.39 -15.48
N TRP A 315 12.36 -9.46 -15.31
CA TRP A 315 11.74 -9.57 -13.99
C TRP A 315 11.96 -10.97 -13.41
N THR A 316 11.93 -11.10 -12.08
CA THR A 316 12.13 -12.40 -11.44
C THR A 316 10.93 -13.33 -11.69
N GLU A 317 11.18 -14.47 -12.32
CA GLU A 317 10.16 -15.49 -12.55
C GLU A 317 9.77 -16.24 -11.27
N ALA A 318 10.55 -16.12 -10.18
CA ALA A 318 10.18 -16.71 -8.89
C ALA A 318 8.91 -16.07 -8.29
N ALA A 319 8.61 -14.82 -8.63
CA ALA A 319 7.37 -14.17 -8.22
C ALA A 319 6.14 -14.66 -9.02
N ASP A 320 6.34 -15.39 -10.12
CA ASP A 320 5.27 -15.92 -10.98
C ASP A 320 4.69 -17.23 -10.43
N GLY A 321 4.09 -17.21 -9.23
CA GLY A 321 3.32 -18.36 -8.74
C GLY A 321 4.13 -19.46 -8.08
N HIS A 322 5.44 -19.27 -7.95
CA HIS A 322 6.29 -20.11 -7.10
C HIS A 322 6.23 -19.70 -5.61
N GLY A 323 5.39 -18.71 -5.29
CA GLY A 323 5.07 -18.30 -3.94
C GLY A 323 5.94 -17.18 -3.40
N TYR A 324 6.97 -16.73 -4.10
CA TYR A 324 7.69 -15.51 -3.74
C TYR A 324 6.90 -14.27 -4.17
N SER A 325 7.13 -13.14 -3.51
CA SER A 325 6.66 -11.83 -3.97
C SER A 325 7.77 -11.10 -4.73
N LEU A 326 7.38 -10.05 -5.43
CA LEU A 326 8.28 -9.12 -6.08
C LEU A 326 8.65 -8.02 -5.07
N THR A 327 9.89 -8.02 -4.60
CA THR A 327 10.39 -7.11 -3.55
C THR A 327 11.35 -6.10 -4.15
N LEU A 328 11.16 -4.82 -3.84
CA LEU A 328 12.07 -3.75 -4.22
C LEU A 328 13.33 -3.85 -3.35
N ALA A 329 14.50 -4.00 -3.96
CA ALA A 329 15.74 -4.26 -3.24
C ALA A 329 16.11 -3.10 -2.30
N CYS A 330 16.24 -1.88 -2.81
CA CYS A 330 16.61 -0.70 -1.99
C CYS A 330 15.51 0.35 -2.09
N PRO A 331 14.43 0.24 -1.30
CA PRO A 331 13.41 1.27 -1.25
C PRO A 331 13.99 2.56 -0.69
N ALA A 332 13.99 3.61 -1.50
CA ALA A 332 14.48 4.93 -1.14
C ALA A 332 13.73 6.01 -1.93
N ALA A 333 13.89 7.27 -1.50
CA ALA A 333 13.38 8.42 -2.25
C ALA A 333 13.90 8.39 -3.70
N GLY A 334 12.99 8.47 -4.68
CA GLY A 334 13.34 8.44 -6.09
C GLY A 334 13.79 7.07 -6.63
N ALA A 335 13.49 5.96 -5.94
CA ALA A 335 13.77 4.62 -6.44
C ALA A 335 13.18 4.41 -7.85
N HIS A 336 13.96 3.79 -8.74
CA HIS A 336 13.55 3.55 -10.14
C HIS A 336 12.76 2.24 -10.25
N LEU A 337 11.46 2.30 -9.97
CA LEU A 337 10.57 1.12 -10.00
C LEU A 337 10.35 0.55 -11.41
N THR A 338 10.65 1.32 -12.45
CA THR A 338 10.59 0.87 -13.84
C THR A 338 11.77 0.01 -14.26
N ASP A 339 12.84 -0.03 -13.46
CA ASP A 339 14.00 -0.88 -13.73
C ASP A 339 13.80 -2.26 -13.06
N PRO A 340 13.59 -3.33 -13.84
CA PRO A 340 13.40 -4.69 -13.32
C PRO A 340 14.57 -5.18 -12.45
N LEU A 341 15.78 -4.65 -12.65
CA LEU A 341 16.96 -5.03 -11.87
C LEU A 341 16.95 -4.47 -10.44
N ASN A 342 16.08 -3.50 -10.15
CA ASN A 342 15.83 -3.05 -8.78
C ASN A 342 14.85 -3.97 -8.03
N TRP A 343 14.23 -4.91 -8.73
CA TRP A 343 13.33 -5.88 -8.14
C TRP A 343 14.00 -7.25 -8.04
N ARG A 344 13.62 -7.99 -7.00
CA ARG A 344 14.06 -9.36 -6.77
C ARG A 344 12.93 -10.17 -6.16
N ALA A 345 13.11 -11.48 -6.08
CA ALA A 345 12.20 -12.32 -5.32
C ALA A 345 12.38 -12.04 -3.82
N SER A 346 11.30 -12.11 -3.05
CA SER A 346 11.38 -12.14 -1.59
C SER A 346 12.29 -13.28 -1.10
N ARG A 347 12.84 -13.15 0.11
CA ARG A 347 13.65 -14.23 0.69
C ARG A 347 12.84 -15.48 0.98
N GLU A 348 11.62 -15.28 1.44
CA GLU A 348 10.73 -16.34 1.88
C GLU A 348 9.54 -16.52 0.94
N VAL A 349 9.05 -17.76 0.86
CA VAL A 349 7.75 -18.05 0.23
C VAL A 349 6.65 -17.40 1.07
N GLY A 350 5.77 -16.68 0.40
CA GLY A 350 4.72 -15.84 0.97
C GLY A 350 5.07 -14.36 0.99
N GLY A 351 6.32 -13.98 0.72
CA GLY A 351 6.77 -12.60 0.86
C GLY A 351 7.02 -12.21 2.32
N THR A 352 7.15 -10.92 2.57
CA THR A 352 7.40 -10.33 3.89
C THR A 352 6.42 -9.21 4.24
N PRO A 353 5.09 -9.46 4.14
CA PRO A 353 4.12 -8.39 4.30
C PRO A 353 4.20 -7.71 5.68
N GLY A 354 4.35 -6.39 5.68
CA GLY A 354 4.50 -5.55 6.87
C GLY A 354 5.90 -5.59 7.48
N GLY A 355 6.85 -6.30 6.86
CA GLY A 355 8.19 -6.56 7.38
C GLY A 355 9.31 -6.08 6.44
N GLU A 356 10.54 -6.14 6.94
CA GLU A 356 11.72 -5.89 6.12
C GLU A 356 12.26 -7.22 5.57
N ASP A 357 12.49 -7.27 4.26
CA ASP A 357 13.08 -8.42 3.59
C ASP A 357 14.61 -8.31 3.44
N ARG A 358 15.22 -7.20 3.82
CA ARG A 358 16.67 -7.01 3.70
C ARG A 358 17.45 -7.87 4.71
N ILE A 359 18.60 -8.37 4.29
CA ILE A 359 19.67 -8.89 5.14
C ILE A 359 20.69 -7.76 5.28
N SER A 360 20.75 -7.12 6.45
CA SER A 360 21.72 -6.04 6.71
C SER A 360 23.16 -6.55 6.55
N LEU A 361 23.98 -5.84 5.77
CA LEU A 361 25.42 -6.12 5.64
C LEU A 361 26.11 -6.03 7.02
N ALA A 362 25.72 -5.05 7.84
CA ALA A 362 26.30 -4.89 9.18
C ALA A 362 25.99 -6.07 10.10
N ASP A 363 24.75 -6.58 10.06
CA ASP A 363 24.36 -7.75 10.83
C ASP A 363 25.03 -9.01 10.28
N TRP A 364 25.09 -9.15 8.95
CA TRP A 364 25.77 -10.26 8.28
C TRP A 364 27.26 -10.31 8.65
N LEU A 365 27.98 -9.20 8.54
CA LEU A 365 29.39 -9.10 8.97
C LEU A 365 29.54 -9.53 10.45
N SER A 366 28.69 -8.99 11.32
CA SER A 366 28.74 -9.32 12.75
C SER A 366 28.51 -10.81 13.02
N THR A 367 27.60 -11.46 12.29
CA THR A 367 27.34 -12.91 12.45
C THR A 367 28.49 -13.79 11.96
N HIS A 368 29.31 -13.27 11.05
CA HIS A 368 30.51 -13.96 10.52
C HIS A 368 31.81 -13.52 11.22
N GLY A 369 31.71 -12.80 12.34
CA GLY A 369 32.88 -12.40 13.15
C GLY A 369 33.68 -11.23 12.59
N LEU A 370 33.09 -10.46 11.67
CA LEU A 370 33.66 -9.26 11.05
C LEU A 370 33.05 -7.99 11.63
N ALA A 371 33.84 -6.92 11.72
CA ALA A 371 33.38 -5.58 12.06
C ALA A 371 33.11 -4.75 10.79
N ALA A 372 32.31 -3.70 10.93
CA ALA A 372 32.17 -2.67 9.88
C ALA A 372 33.54 -2.09 9.51
N GLY A 373 33.80 -1.91 8.21
CA GLY A 373 35.11 -1.54 7.66
C GLY A 373 35.99 -2.73 7.26
N GLN A 374 35.50 -3.97 7.40
CA GLN A 374 36.21 -5.19 6.96
C GLN A 374 35.57 -5.83 5.71
N GLU A 375 34.80 -5.06 4.94
CA GLU A 375 34.11 -5.51 3.72
C GLU A 375 35.10 -6.03 2.66
N GLU A 376 36.32 -5.50 2.63
CA GLU A 376 37.39 -5.91 1.70
C GLU A 376 38.28 -7.04 2.24
N SER A 377 37.94 -7.64 3.39
CA SER A 377 38.74 -8.74 3.95
C SER A 377 38.43 -10.07 3.26
N ASP A 378 39.48 -10.85 3.04
CA ASP A 378 39.43 -12.23 2.51
C ASP A 378 40.06 -13.13 3.60
N LEU A 379 39.22 -13.60 4.53
CA LEU A 379 39.65 -14.25 5.78
C LEU A 379 40.18 -15.66 5.53
N ASP A 380 39.55 -16.40 4.63
CA ASP A 380 39.86 -17.79 4.30
C ASP A 380 40.75 -17.95 3.06
N ARG A 381 41.02 -16.84 2.34
CA ARG A 381 42.01 -16.70 1.25
C ARG A 381 41.62 -17.44 -0.02
N ASP A 382 40.35 -17.46 -0.33
CA ASP A 382 39.83 -18.04 -1.56
C ASP A 382 39.73 -17.03 -2.72
N GLY A 383 39.97 -15.75 -2.43
CA GLY A 383 39.96 -14.64 -3.38
C GLY A 383 38.67 -13.84 -3.41
N LEU A 384 37.69 -14.15 -2.55
CA LEU A 384 36.47 -13.38 -2.36
C LEU A 384 36.60 -12.48 -1.13
N SER A 385 36.22 -11.21 -1.31
CA SER A 385 36.11 -10.30 -0.18
C SER A 385 34.80 -10.55 0.57
N ALA A 386 34.73 -10.18 1.85
CA ALA A 386 33.51 -10.27 2.64
C ALA A 386 32.30 -9.58 1.99
N LEU A 387 32.52 -8.51 1.20
CA LEU A 387 31.47 -7.85 0.41
C LEU A 387 30.97 -8.73 -0.74
N LEU A 388 31.88 -9.43 -1.43
CA LEU A 388 31.52 -10.39 -2.48
C LEU A 388 30.79 -11.59 -1.87
N GLU A 389 31.29 -12.13 -0.76
CA GLU A 389 30.65 -13.19 0.02
C GLU A 389 29.21 -12.85 0.39
N TYR A 390 28.99 -11.66 0.96
CA TYR A 390 27.65 -11.15 1.26
C TYR A 390 26.76 -11.06 0.01
N ALA A 391 27.30 -10.55 -1.10
CA ALA A 391 26.53 -10.37 -2.34
C ALA A 391 26.10 -11.70 -2.97
N VAL A 392 26.94 -12.75 -2.87
CA VAL A 392 26.70 -14.06 -3.48
C VAL A 392 26.14 -15.10 -2.51
N GLY A 393 26.16 -14.80 -1.20
CA GLY A 393 25.64 -15.65 -0.14
C GLY A 393 26.57 -16.80 0.25
N GLY A 394 27.88 -16.60 0.17
CA GLY A 394 28.87 -17.55 0.72
C GLY A 394 29.22 -17.25 2.18
N ASP A 395 30.23 -17.94 2.71
CA ASP A 395 30.74 -17.81 4.08
C ASP A 395 32.21 -17.38 4.05
N PRO A 396 32.57 -16.19 4.57
CA PRO A 396 33.95 -15.70 4.58
C PRO A 396 34.91 -16.54 5.43
N ASN A 397 34.45 -17.65 6.02
CA ASN A 397 35.27 -18.60 6.77
C ASN A 397 35.37 -19.97 6.08
N ASP A 398 34.77 -20.17 4.91
CA ASP A 398 34.78 -21.43 4.15
C ASP A 398 35.39 -21.29 2.76
N SER A 399 36.71 -21.44 2.67
CA SER A 399 37.47 -21.39 1.41
C SER A 399 37.04 -22.34 0.27
N SER A 400 36.02 -23.17 0.46
CA SER A 400 35.47 -24.06 -0.56
C SER A 400 34.43 -23.42 -1.48
N ASP A 401 33.91 -22.22 -1.15
CA ASP A 401 32.92 -21.50 -1.96
C ASP A 401 33.49 -20.38 -2.86
N GLY A 402 34.79 -20.09 -2.80
CA GLY A 402 35.48 -19.11 -3.66
C GLY A 402 35.39 -19.26 -5.19
N ASN A 403 34.89 -20.38 -5.71
CA ASN A 403 34.76 -20.63 -7.15
C ASN A 403 33.29 -20.72 -7.61
N VAL A 404 32.53 -19.65 -7.36
CA VAL A 404 31.11 -19.54 -7.71
C VAL A 404 30.82 -18.78 -9.01
N PHE A 405 31.82 -18.11 -9.59
CA PHE A 405 31.68 -17.35 -10.83
C PHE A 405 32.06 -18.22 -12.03
N LEU A 406 31.08 -18.53 -12.88
CA LEU A 406 31.23 -19.46 -13.99
C LEU A 406 31.11 -18.72 -15.34
N PRO A 407 32.21 -18.20 -15.91
CA PRO A 407 32.20 -17.65 -17.25
C PRO A 407 32.16 -18.79 -18.28
N ALA A 408 31.33 -18.63 -19.32
CA ALA A 408 31.21 -19.60 -20.40
C ALA A 408 30.87 -18.92 -21.74
N VAL A 409 30.92 -19.69 -22.83
CA VAL A 409 30.29 -19.29 -24.09
C VAL A 409 29.04 -20.14 -24.27
N ALA A 410 27.88 -19.49 -24.34
CA ALA A 410 26.59 -20.15 -24.49
C ALA A 410 25.93 -19.76 -25.81
N SER A 411 25.26 -20.71 -26.46
CA SER A 411 24.45 -20.44 -27.63
C SER A 411 23.07 -19.97 -27.18
N LEU A 412 22.70 -18.75 -27.55
CA LEU A 412 21.47 -18.09 -27.13
C LEU A 412 20.72 -17.58 -28.36
N GLU A 413 19.40 -17.67 -28.32
CA GLU A 413 18.53 -17.00 -29.29
C GLU A 413 18.22 -15.59 -28.80
N VAL A 414 18.63 -14.59 -29.58
CA VAL A 414 18.39 -13.17 -29.31
C VAL A 414 17.83 -12.57 -30.60
N ASP A 415 16.67 -11.92 -30.51
CA ASP A 415 16.00 -11.31 -31.67
C ASP A 415 15.83 -12.27 -32.86
N GLU A 416 15.34 -13.49 -32.58
CA GLU A 416 15.14 -14.58 -33.56
C GLU A 416 16.42 -15.10 -34.24
N GLN A 417 17.60 -14.71 -33.73
CA GLN A 417 18.90 -15.17 -34.22
C GLN A 417 19.65 -15.95 -33.14
N THR A 418 20.14 -17.14 -33.50
CA THR A 418 20.98 -17.96 -32.62
C THR A 418 22.46 -17.63 -32.83
N ASP A 419 23.10 -17.07 -31.81
CA ASP A 419 24.52 -16.76 -31.78
C ASP A 419 25.17 -17.28 -30.50
N ASN A 420 26.50 -17.28 -30.45
CA ASN A 420 27.27 -17.61 -29.24
C ASN A 420 27.59 -16.32 -28.49
N TYR A 421 27.33 -16.27 -27.19
CA TYR A 421 27.63 -15.13 -26.33
C TYR A 421 28.54 -15.53 -25.18
N LEU A 422 29.46 -14.64 -24.79
CA LEU A 422 30.11 -14.74 -23.49
C LEU A 422 29.04 -14.53 -22.41
N VAL A 423 28.94 -15.46 -21.48
CA VAL A 423 28.02 -15.40 -20.34
C VAL A 423 28.77 -15.52 -19.03
N LEU A 424 28.18 -14.99 -17.96
CA LEU A 424 28.64 -15.19 -16.59
C LEU A 424 27.46 -15.70 -15.78
N GLN A 425 27.62 -16.89 -15.20
CA GLN A 425 26.69 -17.41 -14.19
C GLN A 425 27.27 -17.13 -12.80
N PHE A 426 26.45 -16.59 -11.90
CA PHE A 426 26.87 -16.25 -10.54
C PHE A 426 25.69 -16.34 -9.55
N PRO A 427 25.96 -16.67 -8.27
CA PRO A 427 24.94 -16.64 -7.24
C PRO A 427 24.69 -15.22 -6.74
N ARG A 428 23.48 -14.96 -6.24
CA ARG A 428 23.09 -13.72 -5.56
C ARG A 428 22.30 -14.07 -4.30
N LEU A 429 22.69 -13.48 -3.18
CA LEU A 429 21.93 -13.57 -1.94
C LEU A 429 20.67 -12.69 -2.02
N LYS A 430 19.48 -13.28 -1.90
CA LYS A 430 18.23 -12.55 -1.77
C LYS A 430 18.25 -11.73 -0.48
N GLY A 431 17.91 -10.45 -0.60
CA GLY A 431 17.97 -9.51 0.51
C GLY A 431 19.34 -8.89 0.75
N ALA A 432 20.36 -9.17 -0.07
CA ALA A 432 21.62 -8.43 -0.06
C ALA A 432 21.46 -7.02 -0.67
N ASP A 433 20.54 -6.24 -0.10
CA ASP A 433 20.04 -5.00 -0.68
C ASP A 433 20.96 -3.80 -0.41
N ASP A 434 21.91 -3.95 0.53
CA ASP A 434 22.94 -2.95 0.84
C ASP A 434 24.05 -2.92 -0.23
N VAL A 435 23.97 -3.78 -1.26
CA VAL A 435 24.90 -3.78 -2.39
C VAL A 435 24.19 -3.68 -3.73
N ARG A 436 24.87 -3.06 -4.70
CA ARG A 436 24.54 -3.16 -6.11
C ARG A 436 25.48 -4.17 -6.77
N VAL A 437 24.90 -5.18 -7.41
CA VAL A 437 25.63 -6.17 -8.19
C VAL A 437 25.45 -5.86 -9.67
N THR A 438 26.54 -5.49 -10.35
CA THR A 438 26.54 -5.14 -11.78
C THR A 438 27.49 -6.06 -12.54
N ALA A 439 27.01 -6.68 -13.61
CA ALA A 439 27.89 -7.37 -14.54
C ALA A 439 28.43 -6.39 -15.58
N GLU A 440 29.74 -6.40 -15.80
CA GLU A 440 30.41 -5.50 -16.74
C GLU A 440 31.23 -6.31 -17.75
N VAL A 441 31.30 -5.83 -18.99
CA VAL A 441 32.12 -6.38 -20.06
C VAL A 441 33.21 -5.40 -20.49
N SER A 442 34.29 -5.94 -21.04
CA SER A 442 35.40 -5.15 -21.58
C SER A 442 36.04 -5.86 -22.78
N ALA A 443 36.64 -5.08 -23.68
CA ALA A 443 37.49 -5.58 -24.76
C ALA A 443 38.99 -5.44 -24.46
N ASP A 444 39.37 -4.62 -23.46
CA ASP A 444 40.76 -4.22 -23.20
C ASP A 444 41.18 -4.28 -21.72
N LEU A 445 40.27 -4.70 -20.82
CA LEU A 445 40.41 -4.70 -19.36
C LEU A 445 40.54 -3.31 -18.71
N ILE A 446 40.43 -2.24 -19.49
CA ILE A 446 40.57 -0.84 -19.04
C ILE A 446 39.21 -0.15 -19.07
N THR A 447 38.53 -0.24 -20.21
CA THR A 447 37.22 0.36 -20.43
C THR A 447 36.15 -0.70 -20.18
N TRP A 448 35.27 -0.42 -19.21
CA TRP A 448 34.19 -1.32 -18.83
C TRP A 448 32.84 -0.68 -19.13
N SER A 449 31.89 -1.50 -19.56
CA SER A 449 30.49 -1.12 -19.77
C SER A 449 29.57 -2.21 -19.22
N ASP A 450 28.32 -1.88 -18.95
CA ASP A 450 27.34 -2.86 -18.49
C ASP A 450 27.22 -4.03 -19.47
N ALA A 451 27.09 -5.24 -18.91
CA ALA A 451 26.74 -6.42 -19.68
C ALA A 451 25.29 -6.32 -20.20
N GLY A 452 24.90 -7.26 -21.06
CA GLY A 452 23.52 -7.44 -21.50
C GLY A 452 22.60 -7.96 -20.39
N PRO A 453 21.31 -8.20 -20.70
CA PRO A 453 20.32 -8.57 -19.70
C PRO A 453 20.62 -9.93 -19.07
N VAL A 454 19.97 -10.19 -17.92
CA VAL A 454 19.84 -11.53 -17.35
C VAL A 454 19.08 -12.41 -18.36
N VAL A 455 19.64 -13.57 -18.69
CA VAL A 455 19.11 -14.51 -19.69
C VAL A 455 18.68 -15.85 -19.11
N ASP A 456 19.12 -16.17 -17.90
CA ASP A 456 18.64 -17.33 -17.14
C ASP A 456 18.57 -16.97 -15.66
N TYR A 457 17.60 -17.56 -14.98
CA TYR A 457 17.32 -17.34 -13.56
C TYR A 457 16.95 -18.68 -12.92
N GLN A 458 17.78 -19.15 -12.00
CA GLN A 458 17.60 -20.42 -11.31
C GLN A 458 17.41 -20.16 -9.82
N PHE A 459 16.37 -20.78 -9.25
CA PHE A 459 16.07 -20.67 -7.83
C PHE A 459 15.51 -21.99 -7.32
N SER A 460 15.66 -22.22 -6.03
CA SER A 460 15.06 -23.36 -5.33
C SER A 460 14.28 -22.87 -4.13
N SER A 461 13.10 -23.46 -3.92
CA SER A 461 12.26 -23.17 -2.76
C SER A 461 13.05 -23.35 -1.46
N GLY A 462 13.00 -22.35 -0.58
CA GLY A 462 13.70 -22.34 0.70
C GLY A 462 15.20 -22.06 0.63
N ASN A 463 15.74 -21.68 -0.54
CA ASN A 463 17.10 -21.18 -0.65
C ASN A 463 17.10 -19.65 -0.81
N LEU A 464 17.93 -19.00 0.01
CA LEU A 464 18.17 -17.55 -0.02
C LEU A 464 19.08 -17.17 -1.18
N VAL A 465 19.85 -18.09 -1.73
CA VAL A 465 20.70 -17.85 -2.90
C VAL A 465 19.93 -18.23 -4.16
N GLU A 466 19.88 -17.30 -5.10
CA GLU A 466 19.46 -17.53 -6.48
C GLU A 466 20.66 -17.46 -7.40
N VAL A 467 20.56 -18.04 -8.59
CA VAL A 467 21.65 -18.09 -9.56
C VAL A 467 21.21 -17.39 -10.83
N LEU A 468 21.97 -16.39 -11.23
CA LEU A 468 21.72 -15.53 -12.38
C LEU A 468 22.70 -15.89 -13.49
N MET A 469 22.24 -15.85 -14.73
CA MET A 469 23.11 -15.84 -15.89
C MET A 469 22.92 -14.54 -16.65
N VAL A 470 24.00 -13.80 -16.84
CA VAL A 470 24.04 -12.59 -17.67
C VAL A 470 24.85 -12.87 -18.92
N ARG A 471 24.50 -12.21 -20.04
CA ARG A 471 25.26 -12.32 -21.29
C ARG A 471 25.95 -11.02 -21.65
N ALA A 472 27.02 -11.10 -22.43
CA ALA A 472 27.56 -9.95 -23.13
C ALA A 472 26.53 -9.37 -24.13
N PRO A 473 26.55 -8.05 -24.38
CA PRO A 473 25.59 -7.41 -25.29
C PRO A 473 25.79 -7.85 -26.74
N ILE A 474 27.04 -8.16 -27.13
CA ILE A 474 27.41 -8.61 -28.48
C ILE A 474 27.85 -10.09 -28.48
N PRO A 475 27.66 -10.82 -29.60
CA PRO A 475 28.15 -12.19 -29.73
C PRO A 475 29.65 -12.32 -29.48
N ALA A 476 30.06 -13.47 -28.97
CA ALA A 476 31.44 -13.88 -28.88
C ALA A 476 32.03 -14.06 -30.28
N GLY A 477 33.20 -13.45 -30.50
CA GLY A 477 33.88 -13.44 -31.80
C GLY A 477 35.36 -13.82 -31.68
N SER A 478 36.17 -13.39 -32.65
CA SER A 478 37.63 -13.56 -32.63
C SER A 478 38.37 -12.53 -31.77
N GLU A 479 37.68 -11.48 -31.34
CA GLU A 479 38.23 -10.44 -30.47
C GLU A 479 38.13 -10.86 -29.00
N ALA A 480 39.06 -10.37 -28.18
CA ALA A 480 39.03 -10.64 -26.75
C ALA A 480 37.80 -9.99 -26.10
N GLN A 481 37.09 -10.77 -25.30
CA GLN A 481 36.00 -10.29 -24.45
C GLN A 481 36.28 -10.75 -23.03
N PHE A 482 36.07 -9.83 -22.09
CA PHE A 482 36.19 -10.05 -20.67
C PHE A 482 34.85 -9.73 -20.01
N ILE A 483 34.49 -10.48 -18.99
CA ILE A 483 33.30 -10.24 -18.18
C ILE A 483 33.69 -10.30 -16.70
N ARG A 484 33.13 -9.41 -15.88
CA ARG A 484 33.31 -9.40 -14.44
C ARG A 484 32.02 -9.08 -13.72
N LEU A 485 31.98 -9.41 -12.44
CA LEU A 485 31.02 -8.87 -11.50
C LEU A 485 31.65 -7.70 -10.74
N ARG A 486 30.91 -6.60 -10.61
CA ARG A 486 31.25 -5.45 -9.77
C ARG A 486 30.20 -5.36 -8.67
N VAL A 487 30.66 -5.38 -7.43
CA VAL A 487 29.81 -5.22 -6.25
C VAL A 487 30.19 -3.93 -5.55
N GLU A 488 29.19 -3.11 -5.24
CA GLU A 488 29.38 -1.81 -4.60
C GLU A 488 28.36 -1.65 -3.48
N SER A 489 28.80 -1.19 -2.30
CA SER A 489 27.89 -0.79 -1.23
C SER A 489 26.99 0.38 -1.65
N ARG A 490 25.73 0.38 -1.24
CA ARG A 490 24.76 1.45 -1.49
C ARG A 490 24.75 2.53 -0.41
#